data_AF-A0A7K2NNZ4-F1
#
_entry.id   AF-A0A7K2NNZ4-F1
#
_cell.length_a   1.000
_cell.length_b   1.000
_cell.length_c   1.000
_cell.angle_alpha   90.00
_cell.angle_beta   90.00
_cell.angle_gamma   90.00
#
_symmetry.space_group_name_H-M   'P 1'
#
loop_
_entity.id
_entity.type
_entity.pdbx_description
1 polymer ?
#
loop_
_entity_poly.entity_id
_entity_poly.type
_entity_poly.pdbx_seq_one_letter_code
_entity_poly.pdbx_strand_id
1 'polypeptide(L)' 'MTAAQADLQIDRPRVADGAALWRIARDSEVLDLNSSYSYLLWCRDFAATSAVVRDGHGVPVGFITGYVR' A
#
# COMPACT_ATOMS: atom_id res chain seq x y z
N MET A 1 23.37 -7.93 2.19
CA MET A 1 22.38 -8.95 1.83
C MET A 1 21.59 -8.42 0.66
N THR A 2 21.84 -8.90 -0.55
CA THR A 2 21.08 -8.48 -1.74
C THR A 2 19.77 -9.25 -1.68
N ALA A 3 18.64 -8.54 -1.57
CA ALA A 3 17.33 -9.19 -1.67
C ALA A 3 17.27 -9.95 -3.00
N ALA A 4 16.80 -11.20 -2.96
CA ALA A 4 16.45 -11.90 -4.19
C ALA A 4 15.53 -11.00 -5.01
N GLN A 5 15.75 -10.91 -6.32
CA GLN A 5 14.89 -10.11 -7.19
C GLN A 5 13.52 -10.79 -7.26
N ALA A 6 12.65 -10.46 -6.32
CA ALA A 6 11.26 -10.83 -6.36
C ALA A 6 10.63 -10.14 -7.58
N ASP A 7 9.73 -10.83 -8.26
CA ASP A 7 8.88 -10.21 -9.27
C ASP A 7 7.98 -9.19 -8.57
N LEU A 8 8.44 -7.94 -8.53
CA LEU A 8 7.77 -6.84 -7.87
C LEU A 8 7.16 -5.94 -8.92
N GLN A 9 5.86 -5.72 -8.80
CA GLN A 9 5.12 -4.83 -9.68
C GLN A 9 4.59 -3.63 -8.90
N ILE A 10 4.84 -2.44 -9.42
CA ILE A 10 4.27 -1.20 -8.88
C ILE A 10 2.98 -0.91 -9.66
N ASP A 11 1.88 -0.72 -8.94
CA ASP A 11 0.57 -0.38 -9.49
C ASP A 11 -0.08 0.74 -8.64
N ARG A 12 -1.23 1.24 -9.09
CA ARG A 12 -2.11 2.09 -8.29
C ARG A 12 -2.88 1.25 -7.26
N PRO A 13 -3.12 1.77 -6.05
CA PRO A 13 -3.98 1.10 -5.10
C PRO A 13 -5.44 1.11 -5.59
N ARG A 14 -6.18 0.09 -5.21
CA ARG A 14 -7.62 -0.09 -5.44
C ARG A 14 -8.30 -0.11 -4.08
N VAL A 15 -9.58 0.23 -4.02
CA VAL A 15 -10.34 0.22 -2.74
C VAL A 15 -10.23 -1.13 -2.02
N ALA A 16 -10.20 -2.23 -2.76
CA ALA A 16 -10.03 -3.58 -2.22
C ALA A 16 -8.69 -3.80 -1.48
N ASP A 17 -7.66 -3.00 -1.77
CA ASP A 17 -6.36 -3.11 -1.12
C ASP A 17 -6.35 -2.50 0.30
N GLY A 18 -7.32 -1.65 0.67
CA GLY A 18 -7.26 -0.87 1.91
C GLY A 18 -7.05 -1.70 3.18
N ALA A 19 -7.67 -2.89 3.26
CA ALA A 19 -7.46 -3.81 4.38
C ALA A 19 -6.06 -4.46 4.41
N ALA A 20 -5.43 -4.66 3.24
CA ALA A 20 -4.05 -5.11 3.16
C ALA A 20 -3.09 -3.99 3.54
N LEU A 21 -3.29 -2.76 3.05
CA LEU A 21 -2.45 -1.61 3.39
C LEU A 21 -2.51 -1.28 4.88
N TRP A 22 -3.69 -1.34 5.50
CA TRP A 22 -3.84 -1.15 6.94
C TRP A 22 -3.06 -2.19 7.74
N ARG A 23 -3.08 -3.47 7.32
CA ARG A 23 -2.29 -4.54 7.96
C ARG A 23 -0.79 -4.29 7.81
N ILE A 24 -0.32 -3.90 6.63
CA ILE A 24 1.09 -3.54 6.40
C ILE A 24 1.51 -2.40 7.35
N ALA A 25 0.69 -1.36 7.49
CA ALA A 25 1.00 -0.25 8.39
C ALA A 25 1.02 -0.68 9.86
N ARG A 26 0.02 -1.46 10.29
CA ARG A 26 -0.07 -2.00 11.66
C ARG A 26 1.14 -2.86 12.00
N ASP A 27 1.51 -3.75 11.08
CA ASP A 27 2.58 -4.74 11.27
C ASP A 27 3.96 -4.12 11.09
N SER A 28 4.06 -2.89 10.58
CA SER A 28 5.33 -2.18 10.44
C SER A 28 5.92 -1.74 11.78
N GLU A 29 5.06 -1.51 12.80
CA GLU A 29 5.40 -0.99 14.14
C GLU A 29 6.17 0.35 14.17
N VAL A 30 6.47 0.94 13.01
CA VAL A 30 7.21 2.20 12.84
C VAL A 30 6.35 3.31 12.24
N LEU A 31 5.25 2.97 11.56
CA LEU A 31 4.30 3.94 11.02
C LEU A 31 3.20 4.26 12.04
N ASP A 32 2.80 5.53 12.12
CA ASP A 32 1.60 5.93 12.85
C ASP A 32 0.37 5.25 12.25
N LEU A 33 -0.24 4.35 13.02
CA LEU A 33 -1.41 3.61 12.56
C LEU A 33 -2.65 4.51 12.57
N ASN A 34 -3.23 4.71 11.40
CA ASN A 34 -4.49 5.42 11.23
C ASN A 34 -5.69 4.46 11.34
N SER A 35 -6.91 5.01 11.34
CA SER A 35 -8.13 4.21 11.25
C SER A 35 -8.12 3.33 9.99
N SER A 36 -8.67 2.11 10.07
CA SER A 36 -8.77 1.23 8.90
C SER A 36 -9.53 1.85 7.73
N TYR A 37 -10.51 2.71 8.04
CA TYR A 37 -11.29 3.44 7.04
C TYR A 37 -10.45 4.48 6.28
N SER A 38 -9.43 5.09 6.92
CA SER A 38 -8.51 6.04 6.25
C SER A 38 -7.81 5.40 5.05
N TYR A 39 -7.42 4.13 5.14
CA TYR A 39 -6.77 3.41 4.04
C TYR A 39 -7.72 3.14 2.86
N LEU A 40 -9.00 2.87 3.15
CA LEU A 40 -10.02 2.76 2.10
C LEU A 40 -10.22 4.09 1.37
N LEU A 41 -10.30 5.20 2.11
CA LEU A 41 -10.43 6.53 1.53
C LEU A 41 -9.20 6.91 0.70
N TRP A 42 -7.98 6.63 1.17
CA TRP A 42 -6.77 6.86 0.39
C TRP A 42 -6.74 6.07 -0.92
N CYS A 43 -7.12 4.78 -0.86
CA CYS A 43 -7.23 3.95 -2.06
C CYS A 43 -8.33 4.41 -3.02
N ARG A 44 -9.36 5.12 -2.53
CA ARG A 44 -10.46 5.64 -3.36
C ARG A 44 -10.12 6.99 -3.98
N ASP A 45 -9.71 7.95 -3.15
CA ASP A 45 -9.63 9.36 -3.50
C ASP A 45 -8.24 9.76 -4.01
N PHE A 46 -7.19 9.04 -3.59
CA PHE A 46 -5.80 9.38 -3.87
C PHE A 46 -5.04 8.28 -4.63
N ALA A 47 -5.75 7.36 -5.28
CA ALA A 47 -5.12 6.29 -6.07
C ALA A 47 -4.24 6.79 -7.21
N ALA A 48 -4.60 7.92 -7.83
CA ALA A 48 -3.82 8.50 -8.92
C ALA A 48 -2.45 9.05 -8.48
N THR A 49 -2.32 9.39 -7.20
CA THR A 49 -1.12 10.00 -6.60
C THR A 49 -0.46 9.07 -5.57
N SER A 50 -0.91 7.83 -5.46
CA SER A 50 -0.40 6.82 -4.53
C SER A 50 0.08 5.59 -5.30
N ALA A 51 0.89 4.75 -4.65
CA ALA A 51 1.42 3.54 -5.24
C ALA A 51 1.34 2.36 -4.27
N VAL A 52 1.15 1.16 -4.81
CA VAL A 52 1.26 -0.12 -4.09
C VAL A 52 2.27 -0.98 -4.83
N VAL A 53 3.17 -1.64 -4.10
CA VAL A 53 4.03 -2.70 -4.65
C VAL A 53 3.41 -4.05 -4.33
N ARG A 54 3.36 -4.92 -5.34
CA ARG A 54 2.82 -6.27 -5.27
C ARG A 54 3.93 -7.29 -5.55
N ASP A 55 3.87 -8.43 -4.90
CA ASP A 55 4.72 -9.59 -5.23
C ASP A 55 4.23 -10.32 -6.48
N GLY A 56 4.94 -11.40 -6.86
CA GLY A 56 4.60 -12.24 -8.02
C GLY A 56 3.26 -12.96 -7.92
N HIS A 57 2.58 -12.92 -6.76
CA HIS A 57 1.22 -13.43 -6.55
C HIS A 57 0.17 -12.30 -6.57
N GLY A 58 0.57 -11.06 -6.82
CA GLY A 58 -0.31 -9.89 -6.82
C GLY A 58 -0.66 -9.36 -5.43
N VAL A 59 -0.01 -9.87 -4.38
CA VAL A 59 -0.29 -9.50 -2.99
C VAL A 59 0.42 -8.17 -2.67
N PRO A 60 -0.28 -7.16 -2.13
CA PRO A 60 0.38 -5.95 -1.63
C PRO A 60 1.44 -6.26 -0.58
N VAL A 61 2.67 -5.79 -0.80
CA VAL A 61 3.81 -5.94 0.13
C VAL A 61 4.38 -4.60 0.59
N GLY A 62 3.87 -3.49 0.06
CA GLY A 62 4.24 -2.14 0.46
C GLY A 62 3.39 -1.10 -0.25
N PHE A 63 3.36 0.12 0.27
CA PHE A 63 2.58 1.21 -0.32
C PHE A 63 3.18 2.58 0.03
N ILE A 64 2.82 3.58 -0.77
CA ILE A 64 3.06 5.00 -0.52
C ILE A 64 1.74 5.73 -0.77
N THR A 65 1.30 6.55 0.19
CA THR A 65 0.19 7.48 0.00
C THR A 65 0.72 8.86 -0.40
N GLY A 66 0.10 9.48 -1.39
CA GLY A 66 0.49 10.80 -1.87
C GLY A 66 -0.71 11.70 -2.14
N TYR A 67 -0.58 12.97 -1.83
CA TYR A 67 -1.55 14.03 -2.11
C TYR A 67 -0.83 15.17 -2.83
N VAL A 68 -1.45 15.70 -3.90
CA VAL A 68 -0.93 16.83 -4.67
C VAL A 68 -1.95 17.96 -4.59
N ARG A 69 -1.47 19.18 -4.33
CA ARG A 69 -2.24 20.44 -4.33
C ARG A 69 -1.73 21.37 -5.42
#